data_AF-A0A9D8XEB7-F1
#
_entry.id   AF-A0A9D8XEB7-F1
#
_cell.length_a   1.000
_cell.length_b   1.000
_cell.length_c   1.000
_cell.angle_alpha   90.00
_cell.angle_beta   90.00
_cell.angle_gamma   90.00
#
_symmetry.space_group_name_H-M   'P 1'
#
loop_
_entity.id
_entity.type
_entity.pdbx_description
1 polymer ?
#
loop_
_entity_poly.entity_id
_entity_poly.type
_entity_poly.pdbx_seq_one_letter_code
_entity_poly.pdbx_strand_id
1 'polypeptide(L)'
;MKNPKFIMLAVLAVFMVTSCSRPANEKELNNNLTAFTFTTDDGKTLTGIKNKETNESVIEPVESSSVMTDKHVIVITDTHERKHVYTLEGIKLGLFDNWTHWIAEDRNYYHGTNYNKNCYYFPDKKLFCKATSAYCAANTLLLEKNNCWQVIDFQGNTLSTLKKPFWIVKSLQKRDGEKLFIVRKQGVGYAITHIDGSNPKKVSKSAWKKIEKSLTNLEKKSNGVIYAETDKL
;
A
#
# COMPACT_ATOMS: atom_id res chain seq x y z
N MET A 1 -6.50 74.99 15.33
CA MET A 1 -5.63 74.45 14.26
C MET A 1 -5.21 73.04 14.66
N LYS A 2 -5.72 72.01 13.99
CA LYS A 2 -5.48 70.60 14.35
C LYS A 2 -4.10 70.19 13.82
N ASN A 3 -3.24 69.67 14.71
CA ASN A 3 -1.85 69.36 14.42
C ASN A 3 -1.71 68.25 13.35
N PRO A 4 -1.13 68.53 12.17
CA PRO A 4 -1.02 67.57 11.07
C PRO A 4 -0.07 66.40 11.37
N LYS A 5 0.73 66.50 12.45
CA LYS A 5 1.67 65.46 12.87
C LYS A 5 0.98 64.23 13.49
N PHE A 6 -0.24 64.37 14.01
CA PHE A 6 -0.96 63.26 14.65
C PHE A 6 -1.65 62.33 13.64
N ILE A 7 -2.00 62.86 12.46
CA ILE A 7 -2.64 62.07 11.40
C ILE A 7 -1.62 61.16 10.70
N MET A 8 -0.37 61.61 10.58
CA MET A 8 0.69 60.83 9.92
C MET A 8 1.14 59.61 10.73
N LEU A 9 1.09 59.67 12.08
CA LEU A 9 1.41 58.52 12.94
C LEU A 9 0.32 57.44 12.91
N ALA A 10 -0.94 57.84 12.80
CA ALA A 10 -2.07 56.90 12.71
C ALA A 10 -2.07 56.12 11.38
N VAL A 11 -1.65 56.75 10.28
CA VAL A 11 -1.53 56.08 8.97
C VAL A 11 -0.36 55.09 8.95
N LEU A 12 0.79 55.40 9.59
CA LEU A 12 1.90 54.45 9.69
C LEU A 12 1.58 53.22 10.56
N ALA A 13 0.75 53.38 11.61
CA ALA A 13 0.35 52.27 12.46
C ALA A 13 -0.58 51.28 11.73
N VAL A 14 -1.41 51.74 10.79
CA VAL A 14 -2.30 50.88 9.99
C VAL A 14 -1.52 50.02 8.98
N PHE A 15 -0.37 50.50 8.49
CA PHE A 15 0.50 49.72 7.59
C PHE A 15 1.38 48.68 8.31
N MET A 16 1.54 48.75 9.64
CA MET A 16 2.34 47.76 10.40
C MET A 16 1.55 46.55 10.90
N VAL A 17 0.20 46.59 10.91
CA VAL A 17 -0.62 45.42 11.30
C VAL A 17 -0.94 44.51 10.11
N THR A 18 -0.65 44.95 8.89
CA THR A 18 -0.64 44.09 7.70
C THR A 18 0.78 43.61 7.39
N SER A 19 1.52 43.17 8.41
CA SER A 19 2.67 42.28 8.16
C SER A 19 2.08 41.00 7.59
N CYS A 20 2.07 40.96 6.26
CA CYS A 20 1.61 39.87 5.43
C CYS A 20 2.28 38.57 5.89
N SER A 21 1.59 37.78 6.69
CA SER A 21 1.74 36.34 6.60
C SER A 21 1.51 36.02 5.12
N ARG A 22 2.57 35.54 4.45
CA ARG A 22 2.49 35.10 3.06
C ARG A 22 1.22 34.26 2.94
N PRO A 23 0.30 34.56 2.00
CA PRO A 23 -0.92 33.79 1.90
C PRO A 23 -0.50 32.34 1.72
N ALA A 24 -0.90 31.49 2.65
CA ALA A 24 -0.71 30.07 2.46
C ALA A 24 -1.41 29.75 1.14
N ASN A 25 -0.66 29.33 0.12
CA ASN A 25 -1.29 28.95 -1.14
C ASN A 25 -2.09 27.70 -0.84
N GLU A 26 -3.41 27.85 -0.90
CA GLU A 26 -4.35 26.76 -0.69
C GLU A 26 -4.72 26.15 -2.04
N LYS A 27 -4.70 24.83 -2.10
CA LYS A 27 -5.13 24.05 -3.25
C LYS A 27 -6.17 23.05 -2.78
N GLU A 28 -7.35 23.10 -3.37
CA GLU A 28 -8.40 22.12 -3.09
C GLU A 28 -7.95 20.71 -3.51
N LEU A 29 -8.28 19.75 -2.66
CA LEU A 29 -8.06 18.32 -2.86
C LEU A 29 -9.42 17.58 -2.87
N ASN A 30 -9.41 16.28 -3.15
CA ASN A 30 -10.62 15.47 -3.10
C ASN A 30 -11.12 15.28 -1.64
N ASN A 31 -12.39 14.91 -1.49
CA ASN A 31 -13.04 14.54 -0.21
C ASN A 31 -12.97 15.60 0.90
N ASN A 32 -13.30 16.86 0.58
CA ASN A 32 -13.35 17.94 1.57
C ASN A 32 -11.99 18.26 2.24
N LEU A 33 -10.89 18.01 1.51
CA LEU A 33 -9.54 18.31 1.95
C LEU A 33 -8.97 19.50 1.19
N THR A 34 -8.08 20.24 1.84
CA THR A 34 -7.31 21.33 1.22
C THR A 34 -5.84 21.16 1.58
N ALA A 35 -4.95 21.20 0.57
CA ALA A 35 -3.53 21.37 0.80
C ALA A 35 -3.25 22.84 1.06
N PHE A 36 -2.46 23.15 2.08
CA PHE A 36 -1.97 24.50 2.35
C PHE A 36 -0.45 24.48 2.43
N THR A 37 0.18 25.45 1.79
CA THR A 37 1.65 25.59 1.82
C THR A 37 2.06 26.84 2.58
N PHE A 38 3.10 26.77 3.40
CA PHE A 38 3.80 27.97 3.86
C PHE A 38 5.30 27.83 3.66
N THR A 39 5.94 28.98 3.52
CA THR A 39 7.39 29.07 3.41
C THR A 39 7.96 29.42 4.77
N THR A 40 8.83 28.57 5.29
CA THR A 40 9.58 28.81 6.53
C THR A 40 10.60 29.92 6.35
N ASP A 41 11.16 30.42 7.46
CA ASP A 41 12.13 31.52 7.46
C ASP A 41 13.44 31.15 6.72
N ASP A 42 13.79 29.87 6.69
CA ASP A 42 14.92 29.32 5.92
C ASP A 42 14.58 29.07 4.43
N GLY A 43 13.41 29.50 3.97
CA GLY A 43 13.00 29.47 2.56
C GLY A 43 12.42 28.13 2.09
N LYS A 44 12.26 27.14 2.97
CA LYS A 44 11.66 25.85 2.60
C LYS A 44 10.15 25.98 2.49
N THR A 45 9.57 25.26 1.53
CA THR A 45 8.10 25.17 1.41
C THR A 45 7.64 23.89 2.06
N LEU A 46 6.77 24.03 3.07
CA LEU A 46 6.11 22.91 3.74
C LEU A 46 4.67 22.85 3.27
N THR A 47 4.16 21.64 3.05
CA THR A 47 2.76 21.40 2.68
C THR A 47 2.07 20.64 3.79
N GLY A 48 1.00 21.20 4.34
CA GLY A 48 0.08 20.52 5.24
C GLY A 48 -1.26 20.25 4.55
N ILE A 49 -2.09 19.45 5.20
CA ILE A 49 -3.44 19.13 4.70
C ILE A 49 -4.43 19.34 5.83
N LYS A 50 -5.53 20.01 5.53
CA LYS A 50 -6.61 20.29 6.48
C LYS A 50 -7.97 19.90 5.91
N ASN A 51 -8.92 19.71 6.81
CA ASN A 51 -10.32 19.58 6.45
C ASN A 51 -10.89 20.96 6.06
N LYS A 52 -11.63 21.05 4.96
CA LYS A 52 -12.17 22.32 4.44
C LYS A 52 -13.34 22.85 5.28
N GLU A 53 -14.12 21.99 5.92
CA GLU A 53 -15.24 22.39 6.77
C GLU A 53 -14.79 22.83 8.17
N THR A 54 -13.92 22.05 8.82
CA THR A 54 -13.49 22.34 10.20
C THR A 54 -12.24 23.21 10.27
N ASN A 55 -11.51 23.35 9.15
CA ASN A 55 -10.20 24.00 9.08
C ASN A 55 -9.12 23.34 9.96
N GLU A 56 -9.40 22.13 10.50
CA GLU A 56 -8.48 21.38 11.33
C GLU A 56 -7.42 20.67 10.49
N SER A 57 -6.18 20.66 10.99
CA SER A 57 -5.06 19.94 10.40
C SER A 57 -5.31 18.42 10.44
N VAL A 58 -5.28 17.79 9.28
CA VAL A 58 -5.34 16.33 9.09
C VAL A 58 -3.92 15.77 9.00
N ILE A 59 -3.05 16.48 8.28
CA ILE A 59 -1.63 16.16 8.18
C ILE A 59 -0.83 17.42 8.43
N GLU A 60 0.04 17.33 9.44
CA GLU A 60 0.96 18.40 9.76
C GLU A 60 1.88 18.73 8.57
N PRO A 61 2.27 20.01 8.42
CA PRO A 61 3.11 20.46 7.32
C PRO A 61 4.46 19.74 7.21
N VAL A 62 4.78 19.25 6.01
CA VAL A 62 6.05 18.56 5.73
C VAL A 62 6.67 19.01 4.40
N GLU A 63 7.98 18.88 4.29
CA GLU A 63 8.69 19.08 3.02
C GLU A 63 8.17 18.08 1.99
N SER A 64 7.69 18.58 0.85
CA SER A 64 7.08 17.75 -0.19
C SER A 64 7.29 18.36 -1.57
N SER A 65 7.42 17.50 -2.57
CA SER A 65 7.45 17.88 -3.99
C SER A 65 6.04 17.92 -4.59
N SER A 66 5.13 17.07 -4.09
CA SER A 66 3.74 17.03 -4.55
C SER A 66 2.80 16.42 -3.52
N VAL A 67 1.51 16.77 -3.65
CA VAL A 67 0.41 16.17 -2.90
C VAL A 67 -0.67 15.73 -3.87
N MET A 68 -1.13 14.49 -3.70
CA MET A 68 -2.22 13.86 -4.43
C MET A 68 -3.23 13.26 -3.46
N THR A 69 -4.49 13.22 -3.87
CA THR A 69 -5.57 12.56 -3.11
C THR A 69 -6.52 11.85 -4.06
N ASP A 70 -7.04 10.72 -3.63
CA ASP A 70 -8.18 10.05 -4.25
C ASP A 70 -9.28 9.80 -3.21
N LYS A 71 -10.29 9.00 -3.54
CA LYS A 71 -11.43 8.69 -2.65
C LYS A 71 -11.08 7.92 -1.35
N HIS A 72 -9.85 7.44 -1.17
CA HIS A 72 -9.47 6.60 -0.03
C HIS A 72 -8.18 7.01 0.67
N VAL A 73 -7.24 7.63 -0.05
CA VAL A 73 -5.91 7.94 0.49
C VAL A 73 -5.43 9.33 0.11
N ILE A 74 -4.51 9.80 0.94
CA ILE A 74 -3.68 10.97 0.72
C ILE A 74 -2.26 10.48 0.45
N VAL A 75 -1.64 10.97 -0.62
CA VAL A 75 -0.26 10.67 -0.99
C VAL A 75 0.54 11.96 -1.03
N ILE A 76 1.54 12.06 -0.17
CA ILE A 76 2.52 13.15 -0.16
C ILE A 76 3.83 12.59 -0.69
N THR A 77 4.34 13.14 -1.78
CA THR A 77 5.65 12.78 -2.32
C THR A 77 6.69 13.71 -1.72
N ASP A 78 7.71 13.15 -1.07
CA ASP A 78 8.82 13.92 -0.52
C ASP A 78 9.81 14.37 -1.62
N THR A 79 10.78 15.19 -1.23
CA THR A 79 11.85 15.68 -2.13
C THR A 79 12.79 14.60 -2.66
N HIS A 80 12.67 13.37 -2.16
CA HIS A 80 13.43 12.19 -2.59
C HIS A 80 12.55 11.20 -3.38
N GLU A 81 11.39 11.65 -3.88
CA GLU A 81 10.42 10.87 -4.65
C GLU A 81 9.78 9.69 -3.87
N ARG A 82 9.89 9.68 -2.54
CA ARG A 82 9.23 8.69 -1.68
C ARG A 82 7.82 9.13 -1.34
N LYS A 83 6.92 8.17 -1.31
CA LYS A 83 5.48 8.37 -1.12
C LYS A 83 5.10 8.12 0.33
N HIS A 84 4.80 9.18 1.05
CA HIS A 84 4.15 9.13 2.36
C HIS A 84 2.64 8.97 2.14
N VAL A 85 2.08 7.86 2.60
CA VAL A 85 0.67 7.55 2.35
C VAL A 85 -0.11 7.53 3.65
N TYR A 86 -1.27 8.17 3.63
CA TYR A 86 -2.17 8.32 4.75
C TYR A 86 -3.60 7.97 4.34
N THR A 87 -4.43 7.60 5.30
CA THR A 87 -5.89 7.60 5.11
C THR A 87 -6.40 9.04 5.00
N LEU A 88 -7.65 9.22 4.57
CA LEU A 88 -8.28 10.55 4.55
C LEU A 88 -8.39 11.16 5.97
N GLU A 89 -8.43 10.32 7.00
CA GLU A 89 -8.42 10.72 8.42
C GLU A 89 -7.00 10.99 8.97
N GLY A 90 -5.96 11.04 8.12
CA GLY A 90 -4.60 11.37 8.55
C GLY A 90 -3.81 10.20 9.16
N ILE A 91 -4.35 8.98 9.17
CA ILE A 91 -3.64 7.81 9.71
C ILE A 91 -2.55 7.38 8.73
N LYS A 92 -1.29 7.43 9.16
CA LYS A 92 -0.15 7.03 8.33
C LYS A 92 -0.15 5.53 8.04
N LEU A 93 -0.29 5.16 6.77
CA LEU A 93 -0.12 3.78 6.30
C LEU A 93 1.36 3.41 6.18
N GLY A 94 2.19 4.33 5.69
CA GLY A 94 3.62 4.11 5.59
C GLY A 94 4.36 5.09 4.69
N LEU A 95 5.61 4.72 4.40
CA LEU A 95 6.49 5.36 3.44
C LEU A 95 6.86 4.32 2.38
N PHE A 96 6.74 4.67 1.11
CA PHE A 96 6.88 3.73 0.00
C PHE A 96 7.70 4.32 -1.14
N ASP A 97 8.43 3.46 -1.85
CA ASP A 97 9.08 3.81 -3.11
C ASP A 97 8.01 3.91 -4.21
N ASN A 98 7.09 2.95 -4.23
CA ASN A 98 5.94 2.94 -5.14
C ASN A 98 4.63 2.72 -4.39
N TRP A 99 3.56 3.34 -4.90
CA TRP A 99 2.21 3.21 -4.40
C TRP A 99 1.25 3.23 -5.57
N THR A 100 0.56 2.12 -5.80
CA THR A 100 -0.29 1.92 -6.98
C THR A 100 -1.68 1.50 -6.54
N HIS A 101 -2.69 2.18 -7.06
CA HIS A 101 -4.09 1.77 -6.93
C HIS A 101 -4.43 0.78 -8.04
N TRP A 102 -4.84 -0.42 -7.66
CA TRP A 102 -5.34 -1.43 -8.57
C TRP A 102 -6.87 -1.43 -8.53
N ILE A 103 -7.48 -0.94 -9.62
CA ILE A 103 -8.94 -0.92 -9.83
C ILE A 103 -9.29 -1.82 -11.02
N ALA A 104 -10.16 -2.79 -10.79
CA ALA A 104 -10.90 -3.57 -11.80
C ALA A 104 -12.25 -4.00 -11.20
N GLU A 105 -13.16 -4.61 -11.97
CA GLU A 105 -14.52 -4.97 -11.50
C GLU A 105 -14.51 -5.71 -10.15
N ASP A 106 -13.58 -6.65 -9.96
CA ASP A 106 -13.43 -7.42 -8.71
C ASP A 106 -12.17 -7.04 -7.91
N ARG A 107 -11.57 -5.87 -8.15
CA ARG A 107 -10.33 -5.45 -7.48
C ARG A 107 -10.39 -4.00 -7.07
N ASN A 108 -10.30 -3.74 -5.77
CA ASN A 108 -10.13 -2.40 -5.24
C ASN A 108 -9.12 -2.47 -4.09
N TYR A 109 -7.83 -2.36 -4.41
CA TYR A 109 -6.78 -2.38 -3.42
C TYR A 109 -5.60 -1.53 -3.86
N TYR A 110 -4.80 -1.10 -2.89
CA TYR A 110 -3.53 -0.44 -3.15
C TYR A 110 -2.39 -1.38 -2.84
N HIS A 111 -1.35 -1.29 -3.66
CA HIS A 111 -0.09 -2.00 -3.47
C HIS A 111 1.04 -0.99 -3.32
N GLY A 112 1.72 -1.06 -2.19
CA GLY A 112 2.90 -0.27 -1.88
C GLY A 112 4.14 -1.14 -1.76
N THR A 113 5.27 -0.65 -2.26
CA THR A 113 6.57 -1.29 -2.08
C THR A 113 7.50 -0.37 -1.30
N ASN A 114 8.22 -0.93 -0.32
CA ASN A 114 9.33 -0.25 0.33
C ASN A 114 10.46 -1.27 0.48
N TYR A 115 11.53 -1.08 -0.30
CA TYR A 115 12.73 -1.92 -0.31
C TYR A 115 12.41 -3.44 -0.43
N ASN A 116 12.23 -4.12 0.71
CA ASN A 116 11.96 -5.56 0.80
C ASN A 116 10.55 -5.90 1.33
N LYS A 117 9.64 -4.93 1.41
CA LYS A 117 8.29 -5.13 1.97
C LYS A 117 7.24 -4.79 0.94
N ASN A 118 6.32 -5.74 0.75
CA ASN A 118 5.09 -5.51 0.01
C ASN A 118 3.99 -5.16 1.00
N CYS A 119 3.27 -4.09 0.74
CA CYS A 119 2.17 -3.64 1.57
C CYS A 119 0.91 -3.56 0.74
N TYR A 120 -0.20 -4.04 1.29
CA TYR A 120 -1.50 -4.05 0.64
C TYR A 120 -2.50 -3.30 1.51
N TYR A 121 -3.26 -2.40 0.91
CA TYR A 121 -4.33 -1.68 1.59
C TYR A 121 -5.65 -1.94 0.88
N PHE A 122 -6.64 -2.46 1.60
CA PHE A 122 -7.99 -2.72 1.12
C PHE A 122 -8.92 -1.66 1.74
N PRO A 123 -9.25 -0.60 1.00
CA PRO A 123 -9.87 0.60 1.54
C PRO A 123 -11.26 0.33 2.13
N ASP A 124 -12.08 -0.47 1.46
CA ASP A 124 -13.46 -0.76 1.87
C ASP A 124 -13.54 -1.49 3.22
N LYS A 125 -12.44 -2.16 3.62
CA LYS A 125 -12.29 -2.83 4.91
C LYS A 125 -11.41 -2.08 5.89
N LYS A 126 -10.84 -0.95 5.49
CA LYS A 126 -9.76 -0.25 6.20
C LYS A 126 -8.63 -1.21 6.62
N LEU A 127 -8.36 -2.24 5.82
CA LEU A 127 -7.42 -3.31 6.15
C LEU A 127 -6.05 -3.00 5.54
N PHE A 128 -5.03 -2.90 6.38
CA PHE A 128 -3.65 -2.73 5.97
C PHE A 128 -2.79 -3.96 6.31
N CYS A 129 -2.12 -4.51 5.30
CA CYS A 129 -1.34 -5.74 5.38
C CYS A 129 0.10 -5.48 4.95
N LYS A 130 1.04 -5.59 5.90
CA LYS A 130 2.48 -5.66 5.62
C LYS A 130 2.86 -7.12 5.44
N ALA A 131 3.36 -7.47 4.26
CA ALA A 131 3.77 -8.82 3.91
C ALA A 131 5.29 -8.91 3.76
N THR A 132 5.90 -9.95 4.33
CA THR A 132 7.33 -10.27 4.13
C THR A 132 7.56 -11.00 2.81
N SER A 133 6.55 -11.76 2.38
CA SER A 133 6.50 -12.42 1.08
C SER A 133 5.08 -12.30 0.53
N ALA A 134 4.94 -12.12 -0.78
CA ALA A 134 3.63 -12.06 -1.42
C ALA A 134 3.70 -12.72 -2.79
N TYR A 135 2.65 -13.47 -3.13
CA TYR A 135 2.44 -14.02 -4.47
C TYR A 135 1.06 -13.65 -4.96
N CYS A 136 0.98 -13.18 -6.19
CA CYS A 136 -0.27 -12.80 -6.84
C CYS A 136 -0.72 -13.93 -7.76
N ALA A 137 -1.98 -14.33 -7.65
CA ALA A 137 -2.67 -15.17 -8.62
C ALA A 137 -3.83 -14.39 -9.24
N ALA A 138 -4.53 -15.01 -10.18
CA ALA A 138 -5.60 -14.38 -10.94
C ALA A 138 -6.64 -13.63 -10.07
N ASN A 139 -7.07 -14.20 -8.93
CA ASN A 139 -8.14 -13.61 -8.10
C ASN A 139 -7.78 -13.51 -6.61
N THR A 140 -6.54 -13.85 -6.24
CA THR A 140 -6.15 -13.95 -4.83
C THR A 140 -4.68 -13.58 -4.64
N LEU A 141 -4.38 -13.10 -3.44
CA LEU A 141 -3.03 -12.90 -2.92
C LEU A 141 -2.71 -13.95 -1.88
N LEU A 142 -1.54 -14.56 -1.97
CA LEU A 142 -0.94 -15.33 -0.89
C LEU A 142 0.09 -14.47 -0.18
N LEU A 143 -0.21 -14.08 1.05
CA LEU A 143 0.60 -13.17 1.84
C LEU A 143 1.20 -13.88 3.04
N GLU A 144 2.48 -13.63 3.28
CA GLU A 144 3.14 -13.97 4.53
C GLU A 144 3.11 -12.77 5.49
N LYS A 145 2.33 -12.88 6.58
CA LYS A 145 2.19 -11.87 7.62
C LYS A 145 2.43 -12.51 8.98
N ASN A 146 3.35 -11.95 9.76
CA ASN A 146 3.65 -12.42 11.13
C ASN A 146 3.89 -13.94 11.22
N ASN A 147 4.74 -14.48 10.34
CA ASN A 147 5.02 -15.92 10.21
C ASN A 147 3.81 -16.81 9.84
N CYS A 148 2.68 -16.21 9.49
CA CYS A 148 1.47 -16.88 9.04
C CYS A 148 1.26 -16.64 7.54
N TRP A 149 0.81 -17.64 6.81
CA TRP A 149 0.48 -17.52 5.40
C TRP A 149 -1.02 -17.49 5.22
N GLN A 150 -1.52 -16.45 4.56
CA GLN A 150 -2.95 -16.23 4.35
C GLN A 150 -3.25 -16.05 2.87
N VAL A 151 -4.34 -16.67 2.43
CA VAL A 151 -4.91 -16.42 1.10
C VAL A 151 -6.01 -15.39 1.29
N ILE A 152 -5.90 -14.27 0.58
CA ILE A 152 -6.83 -13.14 0.65
C ILE A 152 -7.30 -12.83 -0.77
N ASP A 153 -8.58 -12.52 -0.95
CA ASP A 153 -9.07 -12.00 -2.24
C ASP A 153 -8.74 -10.51 -2.41
N PHE A 154 -9.05 -9.94 -3.58
CA PHE A 154 -8.76 -8.53 -3.88
C PHE A 154 -9.72 -7.54 -3.22
N GLN A 155 -10.73 -8.04 -2.49
CA GLN A 155 -11.63 -7.29 -1.61
C GLN A 155 -11.15 -7.31 -0.15
N GLY A 156 -10.06 -8.02 0.15
CA GLY A 156 -9.50 -8.12 1.49
C GLY A 156 -10.21 -9.13 2.39
N ASN A 157 -10.99 -10.08 1.86
CA ASN A 157 -11.49 -11.23 2.61
C ASN A 157 -10.39 -12.29 2.74
N THR A 158 -10.14 -12.74 3.96
CA THR A 158 -9.30 -13.92 4.19
C THR A 158 -10.08 -15.17 3.77
N LEU A 159 -9.64 -15.82 2.69
CA LEU A 159 -10.23 -17.06 2.19
C LEU A 159 -9.72 -18.27 2.98
N SER A 160 -8.42 -18.29 3.30
CA SER A 160 -7.85 -19.36 4.12
C SER A 160 -6.58 -18.93 4.83
N THR A 161 -6.25 -19.66 5.91
CA THR A 161 -4.97 -19.57 6.60
C THR A 161 -4.24 -20.90 6.47
N LEU A 162 -3.01 -20.86 5.99
CA LEU A 162 -2.23 -22.04 5.64
C LEU A 162 -1.38 -22.52 6.82
N LYS A 163 -1.60 -23.77 7.25
CA LYS A 163 -0.74 -24.44 8.21
C LYS A 163 0.51 -24.98 7.52
N LYS A 164 1.67 -24.69 8.11
CA LYS A 164 2.98 -25.21 7.71
C LYS A 164 3.11 -26.70 8.08
N PRO A 165 3.92 -27.50 7.38
CA PRO A 165 4.70 -27.17 6.17
C PRO A 165 3.89 -27.31 4.87
N PHE A 166 4.26 -26.57 3.84
CA PHE A 166 3.68 -26.68 2.50
C PHE A 166 4.63 -26.11 1.43
N TRP A 167 4.34 -26.40 0.17
CA TRP A 167 5.04 -25.82 -0.98
C TRP A 167 4.12 -24.84 -1.70
N ILE A 168 4.70 -23.77 -2.21
CA ILE A 168 4.09 -22.84 -3.16
C ILE A 168 4.71 -23.18 -4.52
N VAL A 169 3.91 -23.67 -5.46
CA VAL A 169 4.41 -24.11 -6.76
C VAL A 169 3.76 -23.27 -7.86
N LYS A 170 4.58 -22.52 -8.61
CA LYS A 170 4.13 -21.77 -9.78
C LYS A 170 4.20 -22.65 -11.03
N SER A 171 3.11 -22.67 -11.79
CA SER A 171 3.10 -23.27 -13.13
C SER A 171 3.82 -22.37 -14.12
N LEU A 172 4.67 -22.96 -14.94
CA LEU A 172 5.31 -22.34 -16.10
C LEU A 172 4.53 -22.62 -17.40
N GLN A 173 3.41 -23.33 -17.33
CA GLN A 173 2.59 -23.57 -18.51
C GLN A 173 1.93 -22.27 -18.99
N LYS A 174 2.29 -21.83 -20.19
CA LYS A 174 1.84 -20.54 -20.75
C LYS A 174 0.36 -20.48 -21.17
N ARG A 175 -0.36 -21.61 -21.18
CA ARG A 175 -1.67 -21.70 -21.85
C ARG A 175 -2.84 -21.11 -21.08
N ASP A 176 -2.76 -21.02 -19.75
CA ASP A 176 -3.92 -20.69 -18.89
C ASP A 176 -3.65 -19.60 -17.85
N GLY A 177 -2.73 -18.66 -18.15
CA GLY A 177 -2.31 -17.63 -17.19
C GLY A 177 -1.45 -18.17 -16.04
N GLU A 178 -1.03 -17.28 -15.14
CA GLU A 178 -0.19 -17.65 -14.01
C GLU A 178 -1.00 -18.47 -12.98
N LYS A 179 -0.73 -19.78 -12.89
CA LYS A 179 -1.31 -20.66 -11.87
C LYS A 179 -0.35 -20.86 -10.71
N LEU A 180 -0.85 -20.66 -9.50
CA LEU A 180 -0.15 -20.95 -8.24
C LEU A 180 -0.87 -22.07 -7.50
N PHE A 181 -0.09 -23.05 -7.05
CA PHE A 181 -0.58 -24.20 -6.31
C PHE A 181 0.00 -24.25 -4.90
N ILE A 182 -0.80 -24.74 -3.97
CA ILE A 182 -0.36 -25.15 -2.63
C ILE A 182 -0.24 -26.67 -2.61
N VAL A 183 0.95 -27.17 -2.27
CA VAL A 183 1.18 -28.60 -2.14
C VAL A 183 1.46 -28.97 -0.69
N ARG A 184 0.71 -29.95 -0.17
CA ARG A 184 0.83 -30.45 1.21
C ARG A 184 0.92 -31.95 1.24
N LYS A 185 1.73 -32.47 2.15
CA LYS A 185 1.72 -33.91 2.45
C LYS A 185 0.39 -34.26 3.11
N GLN A 186 -0.29 -35.29 2.61
CA GLN A 186 -1.55 -35.79 3.16
C GLN A 186 -1.50 -37.32 3.20
N GLY A 187 -1.36 -37.89 4.40
CA GLY A 187 -1.16 -39.32 4.61
C GLY A 187 0.09 -39.83 3.87
N VAL A 188 -0.09 -40.82 3.00
CA VAL A 188 0.97 -41.42 2.18
C VAL A 188 1.25 -40.68 0.87
N GLY A 189 0.51 -39.62 0.56
CA GLY A 189 0.63 -38.86 -0.69
C GLY A 189 0.71 -37.35 -0.46
N TYR A 190 0.36 -36.60 -1.51
CA TYR A 190 0.32 -35.15 -1.50
C TYR A 190 -1.02 -34.65 -2.04
N ALA A 191 -1.53 -33.58 -1.45
CA ALA A 191 -2.63 -32.80 -1.98
C ALA A 191 -2.05 -31.58 -2.69
N ILE A 192 -2.46 -31.37 -3.94
CA ILE A 192 -2.17 -30.19 -4.75
C ILE A 192 -3.48 -29.45 -4.93
N THR A 193 -3.54 -28.21 -4.49
CA THR A 193 -4.73 -27.35 -4.63
C THR A 193 -4.33 -26.06 -5.33
N HIS A 194 -5.24 -25.43 -6.06
CA HIS A 194 -5.03 -24.05 -6.44
C HIS A 194 -4.91 -23.19 -5.17
N ILE A 195 -4.26 -22.03 -5.29
CA ILE A 195 -4.07 -21.07 -4.19
C ILE A 195 -5.38 -20.61 -3.55
N ASP A 196 -6.45 -20.48 -4.33
CA ASP A 196 -7.81 -20.15 -3.89
C ASP A 196 -8.53 -21.34 -3.20
N GLY A 197 -7.88 -22.51 -3.14
CA GLY A 197 -8.42 -23.74 -2.58
C GLY A 197 -9.20 -24.60 -3.57
N SER A 198 -9.39 -24.14 -4.81
CA SER A 198 -10.12 -24.87 -5.84
C SER A 198 -9.34 -26.07 -6.40
N ASN A 199 -10.05 -26.97 -7.07
CA ASN A 199 -9.52 -28.11 -7.82
C ASN A 199 -8.52 -28.99 -7.04
N PRO A 200 -8.88 -29.50 -5.84
CA PRO A 200 -7.99 -30.35 -5.08
C PRO A 200 -7.70 -31.66 -5.80
N LYS A 201 -6.41 -31.92 -6.06
CA LYS A 201 -5.91 -33.16 -6.65
C LYS A 201 -5.01 -33.90 -5.66
N LYS A 202 -5.35 -35.16 -5.37
CA LYS A 202 -4.47 -36.05 -4.60
C LYS A 202 -3.52 -36.77 -5.56
N VAL A 203 -2.24 -36.79 -5.23
CA VAL A 203 -1.21 -37.52 -5.96
C VAL A 203 -0.45 -38.46 -5.02
N SER A 204 -0.06 -39.62 -5.53
CA SER A 204 0.77 -40.57 -4.78
C SER A 204 2.16 -40.01 -4.51
N LYS A 205 2.87 -40.55 -3.51
CA LYS A 205 4.27 -40.19 -3.25
C LYS A 205 5.18 -40.40 -4.47
N SER A 206 4.96 -41.45 -5.25
CA SER A 206 5.74 -41.73 -6.46
C SER A 206 5.46 -40.72 -7.57
N ALA A 207 4.20 -40.31 -7.75
CA ALA A 207 3.83 -39.26 -8.69
C ALA A 207 4.43 -37.91 -8.27
N TRP A 208 4.33 -37.54 -6.98
CA TRP A 208 4.95 -36.32 -6.47
C TRP A 208 6.47 -36.32 -6.70
N LYS A 209 7.18 -37.42 -6.40
CA LYS A 209 8.63 -37.50 -6.66
C LYS A 209 9.02 -37.22 -8.11
N LYS A 210 8.15 -37.54 -9.09
CA LYS A 210 8.40 -37.24 -10.50
C LYS A 210 8.24 -35.74 -10.82
N ILE A 211 7.30 -35.07 -10.16
CA ILE A 211 7.07 -33.61 -10.25
C ILE A 211 8.18 -32.87 -9.49
N GLU A 212 8.53 -33.34 -8.30
CA GLU A 212 9.58 -32.78 -7.44
C GLU A 212 10.92 -32.70 -8.17
N LYS A 213 11.25 -33.71 -8.99
CA LYS A 213 12.46 -33.73 -9.84
C LYS A 213 12.47 -32.68 -10.96
N SER A 214 11.33 -32.13 -11.34
CA SER A 214 11.21 -31.05 -12.34
C SER A 214 10.99 -29.68 -11.71
N LEU A 215 11.11 -29.56 -10.39
CA LEU A 215 11.01 -28.27 -9.73
C LEU A 215 12.28 -27.45 -9.99
N THR A 216 12.08 -26.19 -10.37
CA THR A 216 13.14 -25.18 -10.54
C THR A 216 12.91 -24.01 -9.57
N ASN A 217 13.88 -23.09 -9.47
CA ASN A 217 13.78 -21.88 -8.62
C ASN A 217 13.36 -22.19 -7.17
N LEU A 218 14.04 -23.18 -6.58
CA LEU A 218 13.79 -23.64 -5.22
C LEU A 218 14.26 -22.61 -4.20
N GLU A 219 13.31 -21.93 -3.58
CA GLU A 219 13.58 -20.92 -2.56
C GLU A 219 12.97 -21.32 -1.23
N LYS A 220 13.80 -21.39 -0.19
CA LYS A 220 13.33 -21.54 1.19
C LYS A 220 12.78 -20.19 1.66
N LYS A 221 11.49 -20.17 2.04
CA LYS A 221 10.85 -19.01 2.65
C LYS A 221 10.94 -19.16 4.18
N SER A 222 9.89 -18.83 4.94
CA SER A 222 9.89 -19.16 6.37
C SER A 222 9.87 -20.67 6.64
N ASN A 223 10.30 -21.07 7.85
CA ASN A 223 10.45 -22.47 8.27
C ASN A 223 9.29 -23.36 7.80
N GLY A 224 9.61 -24.34 6.94
CA GLY A 224 8.66 -25.32 6.40
C GLY A 224 7.89 -24.89 5.15
N VAL A 225 8.20 -23.73 4.56
CA VAL A 225 7.62 -23.25 3.29
C VAL A 225 8.68 -23.16 2.21
N ILE A 226 8.40 -23.78 1.07
CA ILE A 226 9.28 -23.80 -0.10
C ILE A 226 8.52 -23.21 -1.29
N TYR A 227 9.13 -22.24 -1.97
CA TYR A 227 8.69 -21.81 -3.28
C TYR A 227 9.44 -22.61 -4.36
N ALA A 228 8.73 -22.96 -5.43
CA ALA A 228 9.30 -23.61 -6.59
C ALA A 228 8.47 -23.32 -7.85
N GLU A 229 9.02 -23.65 -9.01
CA GLU A 229 8.36 -23.52 -10.30
C GLU A 229 8.39 -24.84 -11.06
N THR A 230 7.40 -25.10 -11.91
CA THR A 230 7.36 -26.32 -12.73
C THR A 230 6.49 -26.18 -13.97
N ASP A 231 6.82 -26.93 -15.01
CA ASP A 231 6.02 -27.10 -16.23
C ASP A 231 5.07 -28.31 -16.17
N LYS A 232 5.09 -29.10 -15.09
CA LYS A 232 4.33 -30.35 -14.96
C LYS A 232 3.00 -30.26 -14.20
N LEU A 233 2.62 -29.05 -13.75
CA LEU A 233 1.37 -28.73 -13.07
C LEU A 233 0.66 -27.60 -13.82
#